data_AF-A0A955FZF2-F1
#
_entry.id   AF-A0A955FZF2-F1
#
_cell.length_a   1.000
_cell.length_b   1.000
_cell.length_c   1.000
_cell.angle_alpha   90.00
_cell.angle_beta   90.00
_cell.angle_gamma   90.00
#
_symmetry.space_group_name_H-M   'P 1'
#
loop_
_entity.id
_entity.type
_entity.pdbx_description
1 polymer ?
#
loop_
_entity_poly.entity_id
_entity_poly.type
_entity_poly.pdbx_seq_one_letter_code
_entity_poly.pdbx_strand_id
1 'polypeptide(L)'
;MSAGFAPREVFDQILEWAVIPTFDLVFKYGEEGYVMVKRTIAPYKNVWAFPGLRMYKGETIDQTLGRIAEQELGIRPELSHKVLIGQYVGKF
;
A
#
# COMPACT_ATOMS: atom_id res chain seq x y z
N MET A 1 4.21 -19.64 8.69
CA MET A 1 5.33 -19.34 7.77
C MET A 1 5.54 -17.84 7.78
N SER A 2 6.76 -17.35 8.00
CA SER A 2 7.02 -15.90 7.90
C SER A 2 6.75 -15.44 6.46
N ALA A 3 6.14 -14.26 6.31
CA ALA A 3 5.91 -13.65 5.02
C ALA A 3 7.27 -13.27 4.40
N GLY A 4 7.87 -14.20 3.65
CA GLY A 4 9.14 -13.98 2.98
C GLY A 4 8.97 -13.09 1.74
N PHE A 5 9.97 -12.24 1.48
CA PHE A 5 10.08 -11.58 0.19
C PHE A 5 10.41 -12.63 -0.88
N ALA A 6 9.67 -12.59 -2.00
CA ALA A 6 10.04 -13.40 -3.15
C ALA A 6 11.45 -13.01 -3.63
N PRO A 7 12.30 -13.99 -4.02
CA PRO A 7 13.54 -13.70 -4.74
C PRO A 7 13.26 -12.80 -5.95
N ARG A 8 14.24 -11.99 -6.36
CA ARG A 8 14.02 -10.98 -7.41
C ARG A 8 13.41 -11.56 -8.69
N GLU A 9 13.98 -12.65 -9.18
CA GLU A 9 13.51 -13.35 -10.38
C GLU A 9 12.05 -13.83 -10.26
N VAL A 10 11.68 -14.36 -9.09
CA VAL A 10 10.28 -14.76 -8.83
C VAL A 10 9.38 -13.54 -8.75
N PHE A 11 9.84 -12.45 -8.15
CA PHE A 11 9.08 -11.21 -8.09
C PHE A 11 8.88 -10.57 -9.48
N ASP A 12 9.86 -10.71 -10.38
CA ASP A 12 9.74 -10.29 -11.78
C ASP A 12 8.65 -11.07 -12.51
N GLN A 13 8.61 -12.39 -12.32
CA GLN A 13 7.54 -13.23 -12.87
C GLN A 13 6.17 -12.87 -12.28
N ILE A 14 6.09 -12.48 -11.00
CA ILE A 14 4.85 -12.00 -10.39
C ILE A 14 4.39 -10.68 -11.03
N LEU A 15 5.32 -9.75 -11.28
CA LEU A 15 5.02 -8.49 -11.96
C LEU A 15 4.51 -8.70 -13.39
N GLU A 16 5.01 -9.73 -14.08
CA GLU A 16 4.63 -10.04 -15.46
C GLU A 16 3.28 -10.77 -15.54
N TRP A 17 3.04 -11.75 -14.67
CA TRP A 17 1.96 -12.73 -14.85
C TRP A 17 0.83 -12.64 -13.84
N ALA A 18 1.00 -11.93 -12.73
CA ALA A 18 0.04 -11.93 -11.63
C ALA A 18 -0.49 -10.53 -11.31
N VAL A 19 -1.73 -10.48 -10.85
CA VAL A 19 -2.27 -9.28 -10.22
C VAL A 19 -1.61 -9.10 -8.85
N ILE A 20 -1.10 -7.88 -8.60
CA ILE A 20 -0.51 -7.52 -7.31
C ILE A 20 -1.54 -6.73 -6.50
N PRO A 21 -2.07 -7.29 -5.40
CA PRO A 21 -2.94 -6.54 -4.51
C PRO A 21 -2.16 -5.44 -3.79
N THR A 22 -2.61 -4.20 -3.96
CA THR A 22 -2.09 -3.01 -3.30
C THR A 22 -3.19 -2.33 -2.50
N PHE A 23 -2.80 -1.64 -1.43
CA PHE A 23 -3.70 -0.80 -0.66
C PHE A 23 -3.16 0.61 -0.63
N ASP A 24 -3.99 1.56 -1.06
CA ASP A 24 -3.77 2.99 -0.89
C ASP A 24 -4.61 3.47 0.30
N LEU A 25 -3.96 4.12 1.26
CA LEU A 25 -4.59 4.58 2.49
C LEU A 25 -4.95 6.05 2.35
N VAL A 26 -6.23 6.37 2.54
CA VAL A 26 -6.74 7.73 2.51
C VAL A 26 -6.95 8.21 3.94
N PHE A 27 -6.01 9.03 4.44
CA PHE A 27 -6.14 9.66 5.75
C PHE A 27 -6.65 11.08 5.60
N LYS A 28 -7.77 11.40 6.27
CA LYS A 28 -8.25 12.77 6.43
C LYS A 28 -7.42 13.48 7.52
N TYR A 29 -6.95 14.68 7.23
CA TYR A 29 -6.27 15.55 8.20
C TYR A 29 -7.25 16.65 8.64
N GLY A 30 -7.99 16.39 9.73
CA GLY A 30 -9.03 17.29 10.22
C GLY A 30 -10.05 17.65 9.14
N GLU A 31 -10.35 18.93 8.97
CA GLU A 31 -11.12 19.48 7.85
C GLU A 31 -10.22 20.06 6.74
N GLU A 32 -8.90 19.98 6.88
CA GLU A 32 -7.94 20.66 6.01
C GLU A 32 -7.70 19.91 4.69
N GLY A 33 -7.79 18.58 4.71
CA GLY A 33 -7.62 17.78 3.49
C GLY A 33 -7.21 16.34 3.75
N TYR A 34 -6.37 15.82 2.85
CA TYR A 34 -5.91 14.43 2.85
C TYR A 34 -4.40 14.35 2.85
N VAL A 35 -3.87 13.33 3.52
CA VAL A 35 -2.44 13.06 3.54
C VAL A 35 -2.00 12.46 2.19
N MET A 36 -0.97 13.06 1.60
CA MET A 36 -0.32 12.55 0.40
C MET A 36 1.19 12.44 0.62
N VAL A 37 1.83 11.51 -0.06
CA VAL A 37 3.27 11.30 -0.05
C VAL A 37 3.86 11.56 -1.43
N LYS A 38 5.09 12.08 -1.47
CA LYS A 38 5.83 12.26 -2.73
C LYS A 38 6.70 11.05 -2.99
N ARG A 39 6.42 10.32 -4.06
CA ARG A 39 7.12 9.06 -4.39
C ARG A 39 8.58 9.31 -4.75
N THR A 40 9.49 8.53 -4.19
CA THR A 40 10.94 8.63 -4.42
C THR A 40 11.49 7.59 -5.41
N ILE A 41 10.72 6.53 -5.68
CA ILE A 41 11.09 5.41 -6.54
C ILE A 41 10.09 5.21 -7.69
N ALA A 42 10.50 4.50 -8.73
CA ALA A 42 9.62 4.08 -9.82
C ALA A 42 8.64 2.97 -9.34
N PRO A 43 7.46 2.83 -9.98
CA PRO A 43 6.87 3.73 -10.99
C PRO A 43 6.45 5.08 -10.37
N TYR A 44 6.17 6.08 -11.20
CA TYR A 44 5.68 7.40 -10.77
C TYR A 44 6.57 8.17 -9.78
N LYS A 45 7.90 8.07 -9.96
CA LYS A 45 8.85 8.89 -9.18
C LYS A 45 8.52 10.38 -9.32
N ASN A 46 8.60 11.13 -8.22
CA ASN A 46 8.30 12.55 -8.08
C ASN A 46 6.81 12.95 -8.19
N VAL A 47 5.90 11.98 -8.26
CA VAL A 47 4.45 12.23 -8.27
C VAL A 47 3.89 12.14 -6.84
N TRP A 48 2.89 12.96 -6.54
CA TRP A 48 2.12 12.87 -5.30
C TRP A 48 1.11 11.71 -5.41
N ALA A 49 1.08 10.85 -4.40
CA ALA A 49 0.17 9.72 -4.32
C ALA A 49 -0.37 9.58 -2.90
N PHE A 50 -1.43 8.78 -2.75
CA PHE A 50 -1.78 8.28 -1.43
C PHE A 50 -0.69 7.33 -0.91
N PRO A 51 -0.44 7.30 0.41
CA PRO A 51 0.47 6.32 1.01
C PRO A 51 -0.05 4.91 0.74
N GLY A 52 0.77 4.07 0.14
CA GLY A 52 0.32 2.77 -0.32
C GLY A 52 1.45 1.84 -0.72
N LEU A 53 1.27 0.55 -0.39
CA LEU A 53 2.18 -0.53 -0.76
C LEU A 53 1.38 -1.80 -1.09
N ARG A 54 2.09 -2.79 -1.61
CA ARG A 54 1.55 -4.13 -1.82
C ARG A 54 1.30 -4.86 -0.50
N MET A 55 0.30 -5.72 -0.53
CA MET A 55 0.06 -6.75 0.49
C MET A 55 1.11 -7.86 0.38
N TYR A 56 1.60 -8.37 1.50
CA TYR A 56 2.51 -9.51 1.53
C TYR A 56 1.74 -10.83 1.69
N LYS A 57 2.35 -11.92 1.21
CA LYS A 57 1.76 -13.25 1.28
C LYS A 57 1.49 -13.65 2.74
N GLY A 58 0.23 -13.93 3.05
CA GLY A 58 -0.20 -14.38 4.37
C GLY A 58 -0.57 -13.25 5.35
N GLU A 59 -0.46 -11.98 4.96
CA GLU A 59 -1.04 -10.89 5.76
C GLU A 59 -2.57 -10.96 5.73
N THR A 60 -3.21 -10.49 6.81
CA THR A 60 -4.61 -10.05 6.73
C THR A 60 -4.67 -8.62 6.19
N ILE A 61 -5.86 -8.15 5.79
CA ILE A 61 -6.04 -6.75 5.38
C ILE A 61 -5.60 -5.80 6.51
N ASP A 62 -5.98 -6.08 7.76
CA ASP A 62 -5.63 -5.21 8.89
C ASP A 62 -4.13 -5.18 9.18
N GLN A 63 -3.45 -6.33 9.09
CA GLN A 63 -2.00 -6.39 9.19
C GLN A 63 -1.33 -5.57 8.08
N THR A 64 -1.86 -5.66 6.86
CA THR A 64 -1.37 -4.91 5.69
C THR A 64 -1.52 -3.40 5.92
N LEU A 65 -2.72 -2.93 6.28
CA LEU A 65 -2.99 -1.52 6.50
C LEU A 65 -2.14 -0.94 7.64
N GLY A 66 -2.02 -1.67 8.75
CA GLY A 66 -1.20 -1.26 9.89
C GLY A 66 0.28 -1.13 9.51
N ARG A 67 0.82 -2.11 8.78
CA ARG A 67 2.21 -2.07 8.28
C ARG A 67 2.44 -0.90 7.33
N ILE A 68 1.53 -0.66 6.39
CA ILE A 68 1.69 0.44 5.43
C ILE A 68 1.65 1.79 6.14
N ALA A 69 0.72 1.99 7.07
CA ALA A 69 0.65 3.22 7.86
C ALA A 69 1.92 3.46 8.68
N GLU A 70 2.50 2.41 9.26
CA GLU A 70 3.76 2.52 10.00
C GLU A 70 4.95 2.79 9.07
N GLN A 71 5.07 2.11 7.93
CA GLN A 71 6.21 2.24 7.02
C GLN A 71 6.21 3.56 6.25
N GLU A 72 5.05 4.01 5.77
CA GLU A 72 4.94 5.20 4.92
C GLU A 72 4.77 6.49 5.73
N LEU A 73 4.12 6.42 6.91
CA LEU A 73 3.74 7.60 7.69
C LEU A 73 4.26 7.58 9.13
N GLY A 74 4.78 6.46 9.64
CA GLY A 74 5.26 6.35 11.02
C GLY A 74 4.14 6.32 12.07
N ILE A 75 2.91 5.94 11.70
CA ILE A 75 1.73 5.95 12.60
C ILE A 75 1.12 4.55 12.76
N ARG A 76 0.37 4.36 13.86
CA ARG A 76 -0.41 3.15 14.15
C ARG A 76 -1.89 3.52 14.33
N PRO A 77 -2.70 3.54 13.26
CA PRO A 77 -4.09 3.94 13.35
C PRO A 77 -4.97 2.84 13.97
N GLU A 78 -6.08 3.24 14.58
CA GLU A 78 -7.14 2.31 14.97
C GLU A 78 -7.92 1.89 13.70
N LEU A 79 -7.95 0.59 13.41
CA LEU A 79 -8.48 0.04 12.15
C LEU A 79 -9.93 -0.47 12.27
N SER A 80 -10.52 -0.43 13.47
CA SER A 80 -11.91 -0.84 13.71
C SER A 80 -12.95 0.01 12.96
N HIS A 81 -12.60 1.25 12.60
CA HIS A 81 -13.48 2.21 11.90
C HIS A 81 -13.08 2.48 10.44
N LYS A 82 -12.21 1.64 9.85
CA LYS A 82 -11.81 1.79 8.45
C LYS A 82 -13.02 1.64 7.52
N VAL A 83 -13.01 2.38 6.42
CA VAL A 83 -14.04 2.30 5.36
C VAL A 83 -13.37 2.00 4.04
N LEU A 84 -13.91 1.04 3.30
CA LEU A 84 -13.51 0.81 1.91
C LEU A 84 -14.08 1.92 1.04
N ILE A 85 -13.21 2.74 0.44
CA ILE A 85 -13.61 3.81 -0.47
C ILE A 85 -13.94 3.25 -1.86
N GLY A 86 -13.17 2.28 -2.33
CA GLY A 86 -13.37 1.64 -3.62
C GLY A 86 -12.25 0.67 -3.98
N GLN A 87 -12.42 -0.02 -5.09
CA GLN A 87 -11.43 -0.90 -5.69
C GLN A 87 -11.10 -0.38 -7.09
N TYR A 88 -9.82 -0.20 -7.37
CA TYR A 88 -9.34 0.30 -8.66
C TYR A 88 -8.39 -0.72 -9.28
N VAL A 89 -8.43 -0.82 -10.61
CA VAL A 89 -7.51 -1.65 -11.38
C VAL A 89 -6.69 -0.71 -12.26
N GLY A 90 -5.42 -0.54 -11.91
CA GLY A 90 -4.46 0.15 -12.76
C GLY A 90 -3.89 -0.80 -13.80
N LYS A 91 -3.71 -0.32 -15.03
CA LYS A 91 -2.79 -0.94 -15.99
C LYS A 91 -1.45 -0.22 -15.79
N PHE A 92 -0.49 -0.89 -15.18
CA PHE A 92 0.84 -0.37 -14.90
C PHE A 92 1.85 -0.91 -15.91
#